data_AF-A0A7C6FMP2-F1
#
_entry.id   AF-A0A7C6FMP2-F1
#
_cell.length_a   1.000
_cell.length_b   1.000
_cell.length_c   1.000
_cell.angle_alpha   90.00
_cell.angle_beta   90.00
_cell.angle_gamma   90.00
#
_symmetry.space_group_name_H-M   'P 1'
#
loop_
_entity.id
_entity.type
_entity.pdbx_description
1 polymer ?
#
loop_
_entity_poly.entity_id
_entity_poly.type
_entity_poly.pdbx_seq_one_letter_code
_entity_poly.pdbx_strand_id
1 'polypeptide(L)'
;MIKSVLKLTREFQVHFLDALVSHISIVFIRFIMLVVVARRNADHRTFGKHFYTCYDEIQDMTLMEALALLLELFKSTMREVFVLSEEKIKVLLIYFINSLSA
;
A
#
# COMPACT_ATOMS: atom_id res chain seq x y z
N MET A 1 28.17 1.04 24.86
CA MET A 1 28.05 1.99 23.73
C MET A 1 26.79 2.87 23.79
N ILE A 2 25.61 2.38 24.19
CA ILE A 2 24.37 3.20 24.27
C ILE A 2 24.38 4.24 25.41
N LYS A 3 24.93 3.88 26.57
CA LYS A 3 24.98 4.79 27.76
C LYS A 3 25.81 6.06 27.53
N SER A 4 26.92 5.96 26.79
CA SER A 4 27.77 7.09 26.43
C SER A 4 27.11 7.99 25.37
N VAL A 5 26.44 7.40 24.38
CA VAL A 5 25.69 8.13 23.34
C VAL A 5 24.53 8.93 23.93
N LEU A 6 23.82 8.36 24.91
CA LEU A 6 22.74 9.06 25.62
C LEU A 6 23.24 9.99 26.74
N LYS A 7 24.56 10.05 26.96
CA LYS A 7 25.25 10.84 28.02
C LYS A 7 24.73 10.58 29.44
N LEU A 8 24.25 9.37 29.69
CA LEU A 8 23.58 8.95 30.93
C LEU A 8 24.43 9.03 32.20
N THR A 9 25.76 9.03 32.07
CA THR A 9 26.67 8.84 33.21
C THR A 9 27.30 10.14 33.73
N ARG A 10 27.34 11.21 32.93
CA ARG A 10 28.16 12.40 33.23
C ARG A 10 27.35 13.68 33.47
N GLU A 11 26.06 13.71 33.12
CA GLU A 11 25.26 14.94 33.15
C GLU A 11 24.41 15.12 34.42
N PHE A 12 24.11 14.09 35.21
CA PHE A 12 23.06 14.21 36.24
C PHE A 12 23.29 13.32 37.48
N GLN A 13 23.51 13.94 38.64
CA GLN A 13 23.38 13.34 39.97
C GLN A 13 22.45 14.26 40.78
N VAL A 14 21.15 13.98 40.76
CA VAL A 14 20.16 14.83 41.42
C VAL A 14 19.31 14.00 42.38
N HIS A 15 19.08 14.54 43.58
CA HIS A 15 18.39 13.87 44.68
C HIS A 15 16.89 14.20 44.78
N PHE A 16 16.36 15.07 43.90
CA PHE A 16 14.97 15.50 43.89
C PHE A 16 14.15 14.79 42.81
N LEU A 17 12.90 14.41 43.13
CA LEU A 17 12.06 13.58 42.27
C LEU A 17 11.73 14.26 40.92
N ASP A 18 11.37 15.55 40.92
CA ASP A 18 10.99 16.24 39.67
C ASP A 18 12.18 16.41 38.71
N ALA A 19 13.38 16.59 39.27
CA ALA A 19 14.59 16.65 38.48
C ALA A 19 14.96 15.26 37.91
N LEU A 20 14.69 14.19 38.65
CA LEU A 20 14.85 12.82 38.17
C LEU A 20 13.85 12.51 37.03
N VAL A 21 12.57 12.88 37.18
CA VAL A 21 11.54 12.71 36.15
C VAL A 21 11.89 13.49 34.88
N SER A 22 12.34 14.74 35.02
CA SER A 22 12.78 15.57 33.90
C SER A 22 13.96 14.96 33.17
N HIS A 23 14.96 14.48 33.92
CA HIS A 23 16.15 13.85 33.33
C HIS A 23 15.80 12.55 32.59
N ILE A 24 15.02 11.67 33.21
CA ILE A 24 14.57 10.42 32.58
C ILE A 24 13.79 10.72 31.29
N SER A 25 12.93 11.76 31.29
CA SER A 25 12.19 12.20 30.09
C SER A 25 13.13 12.63 28.96
N ILE A 26 14.17 13.43 29.27
CA ILE A 26 15.17 13.87 28.28
C ILE A 26 15.92 12.66 27.69
N VAL A 27 16.32 11.70 28.53
CA VAL A 27 16.97 10.47 28.07
C VAL A 27 16.05 9.68 27.15
N PHE A 28 14.77 9.52 27.51
CA PHE A 28 13.79 8.83 26.67
C PHE A 28 13.62 9.52 25.32
N ILE A 29 13.50 10.85 25.29
CA ILE A 29 13.39 11.62 24.05
C ILE A 29 14.62 11.39 23.16
N ARG A 30 15.84 11.48 23.72
CA ARG A 30 17.09 11.22 22.97
C ARG A 30 17.13 9.80 22.40
N PHE A 31 16.71 8.81 23.20
CA PHE A 31 16.65 7.42 22.75
C PHE A 31 15.61 7.20 21.65
N ILE A 32 14.41 7.77 21.78
CA ILE A 32 13.36 7.71 20.76
C ILE A 32 13.87 8.32 19.45
N MET A 33 14.49 9.50 19.49
CA MET A 33 15.08 10.14 18.31
C MET A 33 16.12 9.23 17.63
N LEU A 34 17.02 8.62 18.42
CA LEU A 34 18.03 7.71 17.89
C LEU A 34 17.41 6.48 17.23
N VAL A 35 16.40 5.87 17.86
CA VAL A 35 15.70 4.70 17.31
C VAL A 35 14.93 5.07 16.03
N VAL A 36 14.32 6.25 15.97
CA VAL A 36 13.65 6.74 14.74
C VAL A 36 14.64 6.88 13.59
N VAL A 37 15.81 7.48 13.84
CA VAL A 37 16.86 7.61 12.82
C VAL A 37 17.40 6.24 12.41
N ALA A 38 17.66 5.36 13.36
CA ALA A 38 18.11 3.99 13.08
C ALA A 38 17.10 3.21 12.24
N ARG A 39 15.80 3.31 12.55
CA ARG A 39 14.72 2.70 11.76
C ARG A 39 14.66 3.30 10.36
N ARG A 40 14.76 4.62 10.18
CA ARG A 40 14.79 5.23 8.84
C ARG A 40 15.93 4.71 7.97
N ASN A 41 17.08 4.43 8.57
CA ASN A 41 18.28 4.02 7.83
C ASN A 41 18.41 2.51 7.63
N ALA A 42 17.77 1.68 8.47
CA ALA A 42 17.92 0.22 8.45
C ALA A 42 16.62 -0.56 8.20
N ASP A 43 15.45 0.05 8.38
CA ASP A 43 14.17 -0.64 8.27
C ASP A 43 13.63 -0.57 6.84
N HIS A 44 13.64 -1.72 6.18
CA HIS A 44 13.00 -1.95 4.89
C HIS A 44 11.48 -1.72 4.97
N ARG A 45 10.83 -1.71 6.14
CA ARG A 45 9.39 -1.38 6.27
C ARG A 45 9.00 0.05 5.87
N THR A 46 9.95 0.91 5.49
CA THR A 46 9.66 2.11 4.68
C THR A 46 9.03 1.76 3.32
N PHE A 47 9.02 0.47 2.94
CA PHE A 47 8.14 -0.08 1.91
C PHE A 47 6.65 0.03 2.23
N GLY A 48 6.20 0.41 3.43
CA GLY A 48 4.78 0.67 3.66
C GLY A 48 4.24 1.73 2.69
N LYS A 49 4.96 2.84 2.52
CA LYS A 49 4.60 3.85 1.52
C LYS A 49 4.68 3.31 0.10
N HIS A 50 5.75 2.58 -0.23
CA HIS A 50 5.90 1.98 -1.56
C HIS A 50 4.83 0.92 -1.86
N PHE A 51 4.40 0.17 -0.86
CA PHE A 51 3.31 -0.80 -0.93
C PHE A 51 1.98 -0.08 -1.19
N TYR A 52 1.70 1.01 -0.47
CA TYR A 52 0.51 1.84 -0.75
C TYR A 52 0.58 2.50 -2.13
N THR A 53 1.75 2.97 -2.58
CA THR A 53 1.93 3.50 -3.93
C THR A 53 1.73 2.42 -5.00
N CYS A 54 2.32 1.23 -4.82
CA CYS A 54 2.06 0.10 -5.72
C CYS A 54 0.59 -0.35 -5.65
N TYR A 55 -0.06 -0.29 -4.50
CA TYR A 55 -1.47 -0.62 -4.32
C TYR A 55 -2.37 0.40 -5.03
N ASP A 56 -2.06 1.69 -4.92
CA ASP A 56 -2.77 2.76 -5.65
C ASP A 56 -2.53 2.65 -7.17
N GLU A 57 -1.34 2.20 -7.60
CA GLU A 57 -1.03 1.91 -9.00
C GLU A 57 -1.73 0.63 -9.51
N ILE A 58 -1.92 -0.37 -8.65
CA ILE A 58 -2.77 -1.54 -8.91
C ILE A 58 -4.22 -1.10 -8.65
N GLN A 59 -4.70 -0.20 -9.50
CA GLN A 59 -6.09 0.25 -9.49
C GLN A 59 -7.00 -0.99 -9.59
N ASP A 60 -7.83 -1.23 -8.56
CA ASP A 60 -8.81 -2.32 -8.57
C ASP A 60 -9.76 -2.11 -9.75
N MET A 61 -9.64 -2.99 -10.75
CA MET A 61 -10.56 -3.00 -11.88
C MET A 61 -11.96 -3.28 -11.36
N THR A 62 -12.90 -2.37 -11.61
CA THR A 62 -14.27 -2.59 -11.18
C THR A 62 -14.84 -3.81 -11.90
N LEU A 63 -15.78 -4.50 -11.25
CA LEU A 63 -16.46 -5.65 -11.87
C LEU A 63 -17.05 -5.28 -13.25
N MET A 64 -17.57 -4.05 -13.38
CA MET A 64 -18.13 -3.56 -14.63
C MET A 64 -17.08 -3.42 -15.74
N GLU A 65 -15.91 -2.86 -15.43
CA GLU A 65 -14.81 -2.74 -16.39
C GLU A 65 -14.28 -4.13 -16.76
N ALA A 66 -14.14 -5.05 -15.79
CA ALA A 66 -13.70 -6.42 -16.04
C ALA A 66 -14.64 -7.16 -16.99
N LEU A 67 -15.95 -7.03 -16.77
CA LEU A 67 -16.97 -7.60 -17.64
C LEU A 67 -16.94 -6.98 -19.04
N ALA A 68 -16.74 -5.65 -19.14
CA ALA A 68 -16.62 -4.98 -20.42
C ALA A 68 -15.42 -5.48 -21.24
N LEU A 69 -14.24 -5.62 -20.62
CA LEU A 69 -13.06 -6.20 -21.28
C LEU A 69 -13.29 -7.65 -21.71
N LEU A 70 -13.95 -8.45 -20.87
CA LEU A 70 -14.25 -9.85 -21.19
C LEU A 70 -15.18 -9.96 -22.40
N LEU A 71 -16.20 -9.10 -22.49
CA LEU A 71 -17.09 -9.03 -23.65
C LEU A 71 -16.37 -8.56 -24.92
N GLU A 72 -15.45 -7.60 -24.81
CA GLU A 72 -14.65 -7.15 -25.96
C GLU A 72 -13.69 -8.25 -26.45
N LEU A 73 -13.06 -8.98 -25.53
CA LEU A 73 -12.22 -10.14 -25.86
C LEU A 73 -13.05 -11.26 -26.50
N PHE A 74 -14.26 -11.49 -26.02
CA PHE A 74 -15.18 -12.46 -26.61
C PHE A 74 -15.59 -12.05 -28.03
N LYS A 75 -15.88 -10.75 -28.24
CA LYS A 75 -16.14 -10.17 -29.55
C LYS A 75 -14.97 -10.38 -30.51
N SER A 76 -13.73 -10.09 -30.09
CA SER A 76 -12.53 -10.26 -30.93
C SER A 76 -12.30 -11.74 -31.27
N THR A 77 -12.45 -12.62 -30.28
CA THR A 77 -12.32 -14.08 -30.47
C THR A 77 -13.34 -14.58 -31.49
N MET A 78 -14.60 -14.12 -31.42
CA MET A 78 -15.62 -14.51 -32.39
C MET A 78 -15.33 -14.02 -33.80
N ARG A 79 -14.73 -12.83 -33.94
CA ARG A 79 -14.30 -12.31 -35.23
C ARG A 79 -13.17 -13.14 -35.83
N GLU A 80 -12.20 -13.56 -35.02
CA GLU A 80 -11.04 -14.32 -35.47
C GLU A 80 -11.36 -15.80 -35.77
N VAL A 81 -12.11 -16.46 -34.89
CA VAL A 81 -12.41 -17.90 -35.00
C VAL A 81 -13.55 -18.17 -35.98
N PHE A 82 -14.60 -17.34 -35.98
CA PHE A 82 -15.80 -17.59 -36.78
C PHE A 82 -15.95 -16.66 -37.99
N VAL A 83 -15.00 -15.73 -38.22
CA VAL A 83 -15.01 -14.77 -39.35
C VAL A 83 -16.36 -14.05 -39.48
N LEU A 84 -16.97 -13.72 -38.35
CA LEU A 84 -18.27 -13.06 -38.31
C LEU A 84 -18.11 -11.56 -38.59
N SER A 85 -19.09 -10.97 -39.27
CA SER A 85 -19.18 -9.52 -39.41
C SER A 85 -19.55 -8.86 -38.07
N GLU A 86 -19.14 -7.61 -37.89
CA GLU A 86 -19.43 -6.78 -36.71
C GLU A 86 -20.93 -6.79 -36.36
N GLU A 87 -21.79 -6.75 -37.38
CA GLU A 87 -23.24 -6.68 -37.29
C GLU A 87 -23.82 -7.97 -36.73
N LYS A 88 -23.33 -9.12 -37.20
CA LYS A 88 -23.75 -10.43 -36.68
C LYS A 88 -23.30 -10.62 -35.24
N ILE A 89 -22.08 -10.16 -34.91
CA ILE A 89 -21.57 -10.23 -33.54
C ILE A 89 -22.40 -9.36 -32.59
N LYS A 90 -22.77 -8.14 -32.99
CA LYS A 90 -23.63 -7.26 -32.18
C LYS A 90 -24.98 -7.89 -31.90
N VAL A 91 -25.64 -8.47 -32.92
CA VAL A 91 -26.93 -9.15 -32.74
C VAL A 91 -26.82 -10.30 -31.75
N LEU A 92 -25.75 -11.10 -31.85
CA LEU A 92 -25.52 -12.25 -30.96
C LEU A 92 -25.23 -11.82 -29.52
N LEU A 93 -24.43 -10.76 -29.32
CA LEU A 93 -24.16 -10.21 -27.99
C LEU A 93 -25.42 -9.64 -27.34
N ILE A 94 -26.26 -8.93 -28.10
CA ILE A 94 -27.56 -8.43 -27.60
C ILE A 94 -28.45 -9.60 -27.17
N TYR A 95 -28.53 -10.65 -27.99
CA TYR A 95 -29.29 -11.85 -27.65
C TYR A 95 -28.76 -12.51 -26.36
N PHE A 96 -27.43 -12.64 -26.23
CA PHE A 96 -26.79 -13.20 -25.05
C PHE A 96 -27.08 -12.37 -23.78
N ILE A 97 -26.96 -11.04 -23.84
CA ILE A 97 -27.27 -10.15 -22.70
C ILE A 97 -28.74 -10.28 -22.29
N ASN A 98 -29.67 -10.29 -23.26
CA ASN A 98 -31.09 -10.45 -22.96
C ASN A 98 -31.43 -11.83 -22.37
N SER A 99 -30.63 -12.86 -22.67
CA SER A 99 -30.79 -14.19 -22.07
C SER A 99 -30.27 -14.27 -20.63
N LEU A 100 -29.34 -13.38 -20.23
CA LEU A 100 -28.81 -13.30 -18.86
C LEU A 100 -29.79 -12.62 -17.88
N SER A 101 -30.74 -11.83 -18.38
CA SER A 101 -31.78 -11.17 -17.56
C SER A 101 -33.04 -12.02 -17.34
N ALA A 102 -33.00 -13.30 -17.69
CA ALA A 102 -34.06 -14.30 -17.45
C ALA A 102 -33.65 -15.25 -16.31
#